data_AF-A0A804K7Q5-F1
#
_entry.id   AF-A0A804K7Q5-F1
#
_cell.length_a   1.000
_cell.length_b   1.000
_cell.length_c   1.000
_cell.angle_alpha   90.00
_cell.angle_beta   90.00
_cell.angle_gamma   90.00
#
_symmetry.space_group_name_H-M   'P 1'
#
loop_
_entity.id
_entity.type
_entity.pdbx_description
1 polymer ?
#
loop_
_entity_poly.entity_id
_entity_poly.type
_entity_poly.pdbx_seq_one_letter_code
_entity_poly.pdbx_strand_id
1 'polypeptide(L)'
;MAHYAADCWDAEIECSYGWIECIGIADRSAYDLRAHSEKSGVPLVAHEKFSEPREVEKLLIVPSKKELGHAFKGNQKMVVEALEAMSEKEAWEMKEAIDEEYVHP
;
A
#
# COMPACT_ATOMS: atom_id res chain seq x y z
N MET A 1 -26.58 -0.63 -10.19
CA MET A 1 -25.34 -0.87 -9.42
C MET A 1 -24.72 0.46 -9.03
N ALA A 2 -24.49 0.68 -7.74
CA ALA A 2 -23.90 1.92 -7.26
C ALA A 2 -22.39 1.97 -7.55
N HIS A 3 -21.84 3.17 -7.74
CA HIS A 3 -20.41 3.40 -8.11
C HIS A 3 -19.39 2.93 -7.07
N TYR A 4 -19.86 2.52 -5.89
CA TYR A 4 -19.07 2.12 -4.73
C TYR A 4 -19.25 0.66 -4.34
N ALA A 5 -20.01 -0.10 -5.14
CA ALA A 5 -20.30 -1.50 -4.90
C ALA A 5 -19.57 -2.37 -5.92
N ALA A 6 -19.02 -3.48 -5.45
CA ALA A 6 -18.48 -4.54 -6.30
C ALA A 6 -19.61 -5.43 -6.82
N ASP A 7 -20.65 -5.65 -6.01
CA ASP A 7 -21.86 -6.37 -6.40
C ASP A 7 -23.10 -5.78 -5.70
N CYS A 8 -24.26 -5.88 -6.35
CA CYS A 8 -25.54 -5.40 -5.83
C CYS A 8 -26.68 -6.35 -6.20
N TRP A 9 -27.50 -6.68 -5.21
CA TRP A 9 -28.73 -7.46 -5.36
C TRP A 9 -29.90 -6.65 -4.84
N ASP A 10 -30.91 -6.49 -5.68
CA ASP A 10 -32.12 -5.74 -5.37
C ASP A 10 -33.24 -6.75 -5.09
N ALA A 11 -33.81 -6.73 -3.89
CA ALA A 11 -35.00 -7.48 -3.57
C ALA A 11 -36.21 -6.65 -3.98
N GLU A 12 -36.79 -7.03 -5.11
CA GLU A 12 -37.96 -6.38 -5.69
C GLU A 12 -39.25 -7.11 -5.33
N ILE A 13 -40.33 -6.34 -5.15
CA ILE A 13 -41.68 -6.86 -4.92
C ILE A 13 -42.58 -6.40 -6.05
N GLU A 14 -43.32 -7.34 -6.65
CA GLU A 14 -44.35 -7.04 -7.65
C GLU A 14 -45.62 -6.50 -6.98
N CYS A 15 -46.09 -5.35 -7.43
CA CYS A 15 -47.32 -4.73 -6.95
C CYS A 15 -48.14 -4.14 -8.12
N SER A 16 -49.24 -3.44 -7.80
CA SER A 16 -50.09 -2.79 -8.82
C SER A 16 -49.36 -1.74 -9.67
N TYR A 17 -48.18 -1.30 -9.24
CA TYR A 17 -47.32 -0.35 -9.93
C TYR A 17 -46.13 -1.02 -10.65
N GLY A 18 -46.07 -2.37 -10.67
CA GLY A 18 -44.96 -3.14 -11.23
C GLY A 18 -43.99 -3.68 -10.16
N TRP A 19 -42.83 -4.16 -10.60
CA TRP A 19 -41.72 -4.56 -9.74
C TRP A 19 -41.03 -3.33 -9.17
N ILE A 20 -40.88 -3.27 -7.84
CA ILE A 20 -40.26 -2.16 -7.13
C ILE A 20 -39.22 -2.71 -6.15
N GLU A 21 -37.99 -2.17 -6.20
CA GLU A 21 -36.96 -2.41 -5.19
C GLU A 21 -37.45 -1.98 -3.81
N CYS A 22 -37.46 -2.92 -2.88
CA CYS A 22 -37.79 -2.65 -1.47
C CYS A 22 -36.57 -2.80 -0.56
N ILE A 23 -35.54 -3.54 -0.99
CA ILE A 23 -34.29 -3.76 -0.23
C ILE A 23 -33.13 -3.83 -1.22
N GLY A 24 -32.11 -2.99 -1.03
CA GLY A 24 -30.83 -3.09 -1.73
C GLY A 24 -29.77 -3.77 -0.86
N ILE A 25 -29.13 -4.81 -1.37
CA ILE A 25 -28.04 -5.54 -0.71
C ILE A 25 -26.77 -5.30 -1.52
N ALA A 26 -25.78 -4.61 -0.95
CA ALA A 26 -24.56 -4.24 -1.66
C ALA A 26 -23.31 -4.80 -0.97
N ASP A 27 -22.48 -5.52 -1.74
CA ASP A 27 -21.09 -5.78 -1.38
C ASP A 27 -20.24 -4.59 -1.84
N ARG A 28 -19.76 -3.81 -0.87
CA ARG A 28 -18.88 -2.66 -1.10
C ARG A 28 -17.41 -2.99 -0.82
N SER A 29 -17.11 -4.25 -0.52
CA SER A 29 -15.82 -4.74 -0.08
C SER A 29 -15.22 -3.80 0.98
N ALA A 30 -13.97 -3.33 0.82
CA ALA A 30 -13.37 -2.35 1.73
C ALA A 30 -13.47 -0.90 1.23
N TYR A 31 -14.38 -0.56 0.31
CA TYR A 31 -14.47 0.79 -0.28
C TYR A 31 -14.60 1.88 0.78
N ASP A 32 -15.60 1.76 1.67
CA ASP A 32 -15.88 2.78 2.68
C ASP A 32 -14.72 2.94 3.66
N LEU A 33 -14.15 1.83 4.14
CA LEU A 33 -13.03 1.85 5.08
C LEU A 33 -11.78 2.48 4.46
N ARG A 34 -11.49 2.19 3.19
CA ARG A 34 -10.36 2.83 2.48
C ARG A 34 -10.58 4.34 2.32
N ALA A 35 -11.74 4.75 1.83
CA ALA A 35 -12.06 6.17 1.65
C ALA A 35 -11.96 6.95 2.97
N HIS A 36 -12.46 6.39 4.07
CA HIS A 36 -12.33 7.00 5.39
C HIS A 36 -10.89 6.98 5.92
N SER A 37 -10.13 5.90 5.70
CA SER A 37 -8.72 5.83 6.12
C SER A 37 -7.87 6.86 5.39
N GLU A 38 -8.03 6.99 4.07
CA GLU A 38 -7.31 7.98 3.25
C GLU A 38 -7.63 9.41 3.67
N LYS A 39 -8.90 9.69 4.00
CA LYS A 39 -9.32 11.05 4.37
C LYS A 39 -8.94 11.45 5.79
N SER A 40 -9.00 10.50 6.72
CA SER A 40 -8.74 10.76 8.15
C SER A 40 -7.28 10.54 8.57
N GLY A 41 -6.52 9.77 7.80
CA GLY A 41 -5.19 9.29 8.18
C GLY A 41 -5.22 8.21 9.28
N VAL A 42 -6.40 7.78 9.72
CA VAL A 42 -6.57 6.73 10.73
C VAL A 42 -6.68 5.37 10.02
N PRO A 43 -5.86 4.37 10.39
CA PRO A 43 -5.95 3.05 9.78
C PRO A 43 -7.20 2.30 10.26
N LEU A 44 -8.17 2.07 9.36
CA LEU A 44 -9.37 1.26 9.62
C LEU A 44 -9.19 -0.15 9.04
N VAL A 45 -8.33 -0.94 9.68
CA VAL A 45 -7.95 -2.29 9.23
C VAL A 45 -8.18 -3.35 10.30
N ALA A 46 -8.43 -4.58 9.87
CA ALA A 46 -8.42 -5.75 10.75
C ALA A 46 -7.02 -6.40 10.75
N HIS A 47 -6.62 -6.97 11.88
CA HIS A 47 -5.38 -7.72 12.01
C HIS A 47 -5.71 -9.18 12.34
N GLU A 48 -5.21 -10.09 11.52
CA GLU A 48 -5.26 -11.52 11.78
C GLU A 48 -3.87 -12.01 12.18
N LYS A 49 -3.81 -12.86 13.22
CA LYS A 49 -2.56 -13.49 13.62
C LYS A 49 -2.27 -14.65 12.68
N PHE A 50 -1.02 -14.75 12.23
CA PHE A 50 -0.55 -15.96 11.56
C PHE A 50 -0.65 -17.16 12.50
N SER A 51 -0.92 -18.34 11.94
CA SER A 51 -0.95 -19.61 12.69
C SER A 51 0.38 -19.91 13.38
N GLU A 52 1.48 -19.55 12.72
CA GLU A 52 2.85 -19.64 13.24
C GLU A 52 3.61 -18.35 12.91
N PRO A 53 4.56 -17.91 13.76
CA PRO A 53 5.41 -16.77 13.46
C PRO A 53 6.19 -16.98 12.16
N ARG A 54 6.24 -15.95 11.31
CA ARG A 54 7.02 -15.95 10.07
C ARG A 54 8.23 -15.05 10.24
N GLU A 55 9.42 -15.61 10.18
CA GLU A 55 10.65 -14.84 10.04
C GLU A 55 10.83 -14.46 8.57
N VAL A 56 11.09 -13.17 8.32
CA VAL A 56 11.30 -12.65 6.96
C VAL A 56 12.59 -11.83 6.99
N GLU A 57 13.58 -12.25 6.23
CA GLU A 57 14.78 -11.44 5.99
C GLU A 57 14.39 -10.26 5.09
N LYS A 58 14.77 -9.06 5.50
CA LYS A 58 14.53 -7.83 4.74
C LYS A 58 15.81 -7.03 4.65
N LEU A 59 16.14 -6.61 3.44
CA LEU A 59 17.18 -5.62 3.22
C LEU A 59 16.62 -4.23 3.50
N LEU A 60 17.21 -3.51 4.46
CA LEU A 60 16.83 -2.15 4.81
C LEU A 60 17.92 -1.18 4.40
N ILE A 61 17.59 -0.24 3.51
CA ILE A 61 18.48 0.87 3.17
C ILE A 61 18.39 1.91 4.29
N VAL A 62 19.50 2.18 4.97
CA VAL A 62 19.58 3.19 6.03
C VAL A 62 20.47 4.34 5.54
N PRO A 63 19.91 5.36 4.86
CA PRO A 63 20.70 6.44 4.29
C PRO A 63 21.29 7.36 5.37
N SER A 64 22.60 7.61 5.31
CA SER A 64 23.28 8.60 6.14
C SER A 64 22.90 10.02 5.71
N LYS A 65 21.86 10.58 6.33
CA LYS A 65 21.35 11.93 6.00
C LYS A 65 22.44 13.00 6.11
N LYS A 66 23.40 12.85 7.03
CA LYS A 66 24.51 13.79 7.18
C LYS A 66 25.42 13.78 5.94
N GLU A 67 25.85 12.60 5.51
CA GLU A 67 26.76 12.45 4.37
C GLU A 67 26.07 12.83 3.06
N LEU A 68 24.84 12.37 2.86
CA LEU A 68 24.03 12.75 1.69
C LEU A 68 23.79 14.26 1.63
N GLY A 69 23.60 14.92 2.77
CA GLY A 69 23.49 16.38 2.81
C GLY A 69 24.76 17.10 2.38
N HIS A 70 25.94 16.58 2.74
CA HIS A 70 27.22 17.16 2.32
C HIS A 70 27.50 16.90 0.83
N ALA A 71 27.20 15.69 0.34
CA ALA A 71 27.45 15.30 -1.04
C ALA A 71 26.48 15.93 -2.05
N PHE A 72 25.18 15.89 -1.75
CA PHE A 72 24.12 16.27 -2.69
C PHE A 72 23.46 17.63 -2.41
N LYS A 73 23.74 18.26 -1.26
CA LYS A 73 23.28 19.61 -0.89
C LYS A 73 21.76 19.78 -1.12
N GLY A 74 21.37 20.70 -2.00
CA GLY A 74 19.95 20.97 -2.32
C GLY A 74 19.19 19.76 -2.89
N ASN A 75 19.90 18.78 -3.44
CA ASN A 75 19.31 17.58 -4.02
C ASN A 75 19.17 16.42 -3.01
N GLN A 76 19.60 16.61 -1.76
CA GLN A 76 19.55 15.57 -0.72
C GLN A 76 18.16 14.94 -0.60
N LYS A 77 17.10 15.76 -0.61
CA LYS A 77 15.72 15.28 -0.46
C LYS A 77 15.36 14.27 -1.53
N MET A 78 15.67 14.56 -2.79
CA MET A 78 15.37 13.67 -3.93
C MET A 78 16.12 12.34 -3.83
N VAL A 79 17.38 12.37 -3.37
CA VAL A 79 18.19 11.16 -3.20
C VAL A 79 17.63 10.28 -2.09
N VAL A 80 17.25 10.87 -0.95
CA VAL A 80 16.64 10.13 0.16
C VAL A 80 15.30 9.52 -0.25
N GLU A 81 14.43 10.30 -0.91
CA GLU A 81 13.14 9.81 -1.40
C GLU A 81 13.31 8.66 -2.42
N ALA A 82 14.31 8.73 -3.30
CA ALA A 82 14.61 7.66 -4.25
C ALA A 82 15.11 6.38 -3.54
N LEU A 83 15.96 6.51 -2.52
CA LEU A 83 16.45 5.38 -1.74
C LEU A 83 15.32 4.74 -0.91
N GLU A 84 14.42 5.54 -0.35
CA GLU A 84 13.27 5.07 0.42
C GLU A 84 12.16 4.45 -0.45
N ALA A 85 12.05 4.86 -1.72
CA ALA A 85 11.09 4.33 -2.68
C ALA A 85 11.57 3.07 -3.42
N MET A 86 12.82 2.66 -3.21
CA MET A 86 13.44 1.54 -3.90
C MET A 86 12.75 0.21 -3.56
N SER A 87 12.52 -0.61 -4.59
CA SER A 87 12.00 -1.97 -4.39
C SER A 87 13.06 -2.88 -3.77
N GLU A 88 12.63 -3.98 -3.16
CA GLU A 88 13.54 -4.96 -2.56
C GLU A 88 14.53 -5.53 -3.60
N LYS A 89 14.07 -5.79 -4.83
CA LYS A 89 14.93 -6.27 -5.92
C LYS A 89 16.03 -5.27 -6.27
N GLU A 90 15.67 -4.01 -6.46
CA GLU A 90 16.63 -2.94 -6.76
C GLU A 90 17.62 -2.73 -5.62
N ALA A 91 17.17 -2.84 -4.37
CA ALA A 91 18.03 -2.73 -3.20
C ALA A 91 19.07 -3.86 -3.15
N TRP A 92 18.67 -5.10 -3.49
CA TRP A 92 19.59 -6.24 -3.57
C TRP A 92 20.58 -6.09 -4.73
N GLU A 93 20.13 -5.69 -5.92
CA GLU A 93 21.00 -5.41 -7.06
C GLU A 93 22.03 -4.31 -6.75
N MET A 94 21.60 -3.25 -6.06
CA MET A 94 22.51 -2.19 -5.61
C MET A 94 23.52 -2.71 -4.58
N LYS A 95 23.09 -3.55 -3.64
CA LYS A 95 23.99 -4.17 -2.66
C LYS A 95 25.05 -5.03 -3.36
N GLU A 96 24.64 -5.89 -4.28
CA GLU A 96 25.55 -6.74 -5.06
C GLU A 96 26.56 -5.89 -5.84
N ALA A 97 26.10 -4.83 -6.50
CA ALA A 97 26.98 -3.91 -7.24
C ALA A 97 28.01 -3.20 -6.33
N ILE A 98 27.58 -2.72 -5.15
CA ILE A 98 28.49 -2.07 -4.19
C ILE A 98 29.51 -3.08 -3.64
N ASP A 99 29.08 -4.30 -3.34
CA ASP A 99 29.95 -5.35 -2.81
C ASP A 99 30.98 -5.78 -3.88
N GLU A 100 30.59 -5.91 -5.15
CA GLU A 100 31.51 -6.19 -6.26
C GLU A 100 32.54 -5.07 -6.48
N GLU A 101 32.14 -3.81 -6.35
CA GLU A 101 33.04 -2.65 -6.48
C GLU A 101 34.03 -2.54 -5.31
N TYR A 102 33.64 -2.95 -4.09
CA TYR A 102 34.51 -2.98 -2.92
C TYR A 102 35.49 -4.16 -2.87
N VAL A 103 35.21 -5.26 -3.58
CA VAL A 103 36.10 -6.43 -3.67
C VAL A 103 37.24 -6.21 -4.68
N HIS A 104 37.16 -5.15 -5.49
CA HIS A 104 38.21 -4.74 -6.42
C HIS A 104 38.80 -3.33 -6.16
N PRO A 105 39.44 -3.07 -5.00
CA PRO A 105 40.31 -1.90 -4.82
C PRO A 105 41.63 -2.00 -5.59
#